data_AF-Q2H6L5-F1
#
_entry.id   AF-Q2H6L5-F1
#
_cell.length_a   1.000
_cell.length_b   1.000
_cell.length_c   1.000
_cell.angle_alpha   90.00
_cell.angle_beta   90.00
_cell.angle_gamma   90.00
#
_symmetry.space_group_name_H-M   'P 1'
#
loop_
_entity.id
_entity.type
_entity.pdbx_description
1 polymer ?
#
loop_
_entity_poly.entity_id
_entity_poly.type
_entity_poly.pdbx_seq_one_letter_code
_entity_poly.pdbx_strand_id
1 'polypeptide(L)'
;MANTTLASGLPPLPAYEIQPMPDLLPFISDFWLSLVSTHIAYWVVSMIFHVIDVYDLFPQYRLHTPEEITQRNLASRYEVARDVIIEQIIQMGMSAFLSATDPQQTTGTEEYDVAVWATRIRLAQRALPTVLGTLGFNAAAISKNMAASYPLLAGALAGGHYPFLTTTLDDVTGTAVPAFATWELMVAKAIYWVIVPGFQFWVATCFLDTWQYFWHRAMHLNKWMYSTSTRLLDNTNPMWLDTFFLPPLAFTSNTCGSSSAPGLRP
;
A
#
# COMPACT_ATOMS: atom_id res chain seq x y z
N MET A 1 10.37 -7.27 -34.82
CA MET A 1 8.94 -7.53 -35.11
C MET A 1 8.34 -6.23 -35.64
N ALA A 2 7.67 -6.24 -36.80
CA ALA A 2 7.04 -5.04 -37.32
C ALA A 2 5.93 -4.56 -36.36
N ASN A 3 5.88 -3.25 -36.11
CA ASN A 3 5.11 -2.62 -35.04
C ASN A 3 3.59 -2.71 -35.30
N THR A 4 2.90 -3.67 -34.69
CA THR A 4 1.44 -3.91 -34.83
C THR A 4 0.57 -2.71 -34.41
N THR A 5 1.14 -1.74 -33.70
CA THR A 5 0.48 -0.47 -33.33
C THR A 5 0.23 0.46 -34.52
N LEU A 6 1.13 0.49 -35.51
CA LEU A 6 1.00 1.34 -36.71
C LEU A 6 -0.20 0.94 -37.59
N ALA A 7 -0.52 -0.36 -37.66
CA ALA A 7 -1.64 -0.87 -38.45
C ALA A 7 -3.02 -0.58 -37.81
N SER A 8 -3.06 -0.25 -36.51
CA SER A 8 -4.30 -0.09 -35.74
C SER A 8 -4.65 1.36 -35.42
N GLY A 9 -3.89 2.33 -35.94
CA GLY A 9 -4.08 3.77 -35.68
C GLY A 9 -3.86 4.17 -34.21
N LEU A 10 -3.12 3.35 -33.45
CA LEU A 10 -2.80 3.61 -32.06
C LEU A 10 -1.43 4.29 -31.96
N PRO A 11 -1.20 5.16 -30.96
CA PRO A 11 0.13 5.65 -30.67
C PRO A 11 1.11 4.50 -30.39
N PRO A 12 2.34 4.56 -30.91
CA PRO A 12 3.34 3.53 -30.64
C PRO A 12 3.75 3.55 -29.16
N LEU A 13 4.10 2.38 -28.63
CA LEU A 13 4.63 2.26 -27.28
C LEU A 13 6.09 2.74 -27.24
N PRO A 14 6.52 3.46 -26.18
CA PRO A 14 7.89 3.91 -26.05
C PRO A 14 8.84 2.72 -25.85
N ALA A 15 10.09 2.86 -26.30
CA ALA A 15 11.13 1.90 -25.98
C ALA A 15 11.48 2.01 -24.48
N TYR A 16 11.87 0.90 -23.86
CA TYR A 16 12.29 0.86 -22.47
C TYR A 16 13.57 0.04 -22.32
N GLU A 17 14.34 0.33 -21.29
CA GLU A 17 15.52 -0.41 -20.90
C GLU A 17 15.42 -0.75 -19.42
N ILE A 18 15.60 -2.03 -19.07
CA ILE A 18 15.48 -2.49 -17.69
C ILE A 18 16.83 -2.26 -17.01
N GLN A 19 16.82 -1.51 -15.92
CA GLN A 19 18.00 -1.27 -15.08
C GLN A 19 17.71 -1.70 -13.64
N PRO A 20 18.73 -2.15 -12.88
CA PRO A 20 18.56 -2.44 -11.46
C PRO A 20 18.19 -1.17 -10.70
N MET A 21 17.27 -1.28 -9.74
CA MET A 21 16.88 -0.15 -8.91
C MET A 21 18.07 0.32 -8.05
N PRO A 22 18.43 1.62 -8.06
CA PRO A 22 19.46 2.14 -7.18
C PRO A 22 18.97 2.21 -5.74
N ASP A 23 19.90 2.04 -4.78
CA ASP A 23 19.58 2.21 -3.36
C ASP A 23 19.05 3.62 -3.06
N LEU A 24 18.07 3.73 -2.16
CA LEU A 24 17.44 4.98 -1.76
C LEU A 24 18.43 5.95 -1.08
N LEU A 25 19.35 5.39 -0.28
CA LEU A 25 20.35 6.15 0.46
C LEU A 25 21.76 5.70 0.04
N PRO A 26 22.69 6.64 -0.26
CA PRO A 26 24.01 6.27 -0.80
C PRO A 26 24.93 5.56 0.20
N PHE A 27 24.56 5.49 1.48
CA PHE A 27 25.39 4.96 2.56
C PHE A 27 24.86 3.65 3.17
N ILE A 28 23.67 3.18 2.76
CA ILE A 28 23.05 1.96 3.26
C ILE A 28 22.24 1.33 2.13
N SER A 29 22.42 0.03 1.90
CA SER A 29 21.62 -0.66 0.89
C SER A 29 20.16 -0.76 1.29
N ASP A 30 19.27 -0.81 0.31
CA ASP A 30 17.83 -0.94 0.56
C ASP A 30 17.48 -2.21 1.35
N PHE A 31 18.28 -3.26 1.21
CA PHE A 31 18.22 -4.46 2.04
C PHE A 31 18.37 -4.13 3.53
N TRP A 32 19.47 -3.51 3.93
CA TRP A 32 19.71 -3.18 5.35
C TRP A 32 18.75 -2.11 5.84
N LEU A 33 18.44 -1.13 4.99
CA LEU A 33 17.51 -0.05 5.31
C LEU A 33 16.12 -0.63 5.64
N SER A 34 15.59 -1.51 4.80
CA SER A 34 14.30 -2.17 5.04
C SER A 34 14.33 -3.06 6.29
N LEU A 35 15.44 -3.76 6.53
CA LEU A 35 15.59 -4.72 7.62
C LEU A 35 15.65 -4.09 9.02
N VAL A 36 16.23 -2.90 9.16
CA VAL A 36 16.45 -2.26 10.49
C VAL A 36 15.52 -1.08 10.76
N SER A 37 14.86 -0.53 9.72
CA SER A 37 14.07 0.70 9.82
C SER A 37 12.96 0.60 10.88
N THR A 38 12.19 -0.48 10.88
CA THR A 38 11.09 -0.69 11.82
C THR A 38 11.59 -0.82 13.26
N HIS A 39 12.74 -1.45 13.46
CA HIS A 39 13.39 -1.64 14.76
C HIS A 39 13.91 -0.32 15.32
N ILE A 40 14.59 0.47 14.50
CA ILE A 40 15.05 1.80 14.89
C ILE A 40 13.85 2.67 15.28
N ALA A 41 12.79 2.69 14.47
CA ALA A 41 11.58 3.43 14.77
C ALA A 41 10.97 3.00 16.12
N TYR A 42 10.87 1.69 16.36
CA TYR A 42 10.40 1.14 17.64
C TYR A 42 11.24 1.65 18.82
N TRP A 43 12.57 1.59 18.75
CA TRP A 43 13.44 2.03 19.85
C TRP A 43 13.38 3.53 20.06
N VAL A 44 13.31 4.33 18.99
CA VAL A 44 13.15 5.78 19.07
C VAL A 44 11.86 6.14 19.80
N VAL A 45 10.73 5.54 19.40
CA VAL A 45 9.43 5.79 20.04
C VAL A 45 9.43 5.29 21.49
N SER A 46 9.97 4.10 21.75
CA SER A 46 10.08 3.53 23.10
C SER A 46 10.91 4.41 24.03
N MET A 47 12.02 4.99 23.53
CA MET A 47 12.85 5.91 24.31
C MET A 47 12.14 7.24 24.57
N ILE A 48 11.35 7.75 23.64
CA ILE A 48 10.51 8.94 23.87
C ILE A 48 9.53 8.67 25.02
N PHE A 49 8.82 7.53 25.00
CA PHE A 49 7.93 7.15 26.08
C PHE A 49 8.67 6.92 27.40
N HIS A 50 9.88 6.34 27.36
CA HIS A 50 10.71 6.16 28.55
C HIS A 50 11.09 7.51 29.19
N VAL A 51 11.46 8.49 28.38
CA VAL A 51 11.75 9.86 28.84
C VAL A 51 10.51 10.50 29.46
N ILE A 52 9.35 10.38 28.81
CA ILE A 52 8.08 10.91 29.34
C ILE A 52 7.74 10.29 30.71
N ASP A 53 7.93 8.98 30.86
CA ASP A 53 7.64 8.24 32.09
C ASP A 53 8.62 8.58 33.23
N VAL A 54 9.93 8.63 32.94
CA VAL A 54 10.97 8.89 33.95
C VAL A 54 10.91 10.33 34.49
N TYR A 55 10.64 11.31 33.62
CA TYR A 55 10.56 12.71 34.02
C TYR A 55 9.15 13.15 34.41
N ASP A 56 8.17 12.25 34.39
CA ASP A 56 6.78 12.51 34.72
C ASP A 56 6.25 13.78 34.01
N LEU A 57 6.44 13.89 32.69
CA LEU A 57 6.20 15.15 31.95
C LEU A 57 4.72 15.56 31.85
N PHE A 58 3.79 14.60 32.00
CA PHE A 58 2.36 14.81 31.73
C PHE A 58 1.43 14.19 32.80
N PRO A 59 1.60 14.50 34.10
CA PRO A 59 0.86 13.85 35.17
C PRO A 59 -0.65 14.15 35.12
N GLN A 60 -1.05 15.31 34.61
CA GLN A 60 -2.46 15.72 34.48
C GLN A 60 -3.31 14.86 33.53
N TYR A 61 -2.68 14.09 32.63
CA TYR A 61 -3.40 13.23 31.68
C TYR A 61 -3.37 11.75 32.07
N ARG A 62 -2.81 11.42 33.24
CA ARG A 62 -2.66 10.03 33.72
C ARG A 62 -4.02 9.49 34.21
N LEU A 63 -4.47 8.38 33.60
CA LEU A 63 -5.73 7.70 33.94
C LEU A 63 -5.64 6.83 35.21
N HIS A 64 -4.47 6.25 35.48
CA HIS A 64 -4.23 5.31 36.57
C HIS A 64 -3.11 5.79 37.49
N THR A 65 -3.28 5.63 38.80
CA THR A 65 -2.23 6.03 39.76
C THR A 65 -0.94 5.20 39.58
N PRO A 66 0.25 5.74 39.91
CA PRO A 66 1.50 4.98 39.81
C PRO A 66 1.48 3.65 40.59
N GLU A 67 0.79 3.63 41.72
CA GLU A 67 0.60 2.43 42.55
C GLU A 67 -0.27 1.39 41.84
N GLU A 68 -1.36 1.82 41.19
CA GLU A 68 -2.22 0.93 40.39
C GLU A 68 -1.46 0.35 39.19
N ILE A 69 -0.67 1.17 38.49
CA ILE A 69 0.15 0.72 37.35
C ILE A 69 1.18 -0.33 37.82
N THR A 70 1.85 -0.07 38.94
CA THR A 70 2.87 -0.98 39.48
C THR A 70 2.26 -2.31 39.93
N GLN A 71 1.05 -2.30 40.51
CA GLN A 71 0.35 -3.52 40.90
C GLN A 71 -0.13 -4.35 39.71
N ARG A 72 -0.52 -3.69 38.61
CA ARG A 72 -0.99 -4.36 37.39
C ARG A 72 0.16 -4.81 36.49
N ASN A 73 1.34 -4.19 36.59
CA ASN A 73 2.50 -4.57 35.81
C ASN A 73 3.23 -5.76 36.46
N LEU A 74 2.89 -6.96 36.01
CA LEU A 74 3.50 -8.21 36.48
C LEU A 74 4.86 -8.49 35.83
N ALA A 75 5.20 -7.79 34.73
CA ALA A 75 6.40 -8.03 33.95
C ALA A 75 7.56 -7.14 34.40
N SER A 76 8.75 -7.72 34.57
CA SER A 76 9.96 -6.91 34.78
C SER A 76 10.41 -6.27 33.47
N ARG A 77 11.08 -5.10 33.56
CA ARG A 77 11.67 -4.42 32.39
C ARG A 77 12.65 -5.32 31.61
N TYR A 78 13.35 -6.22 32.30
CA TYR A 78 14.28 -7.15 31.69
C TYR A 78 13.57 -8.24 30.87
N GLU A 79 12.49 -8.83 31.40
CA GLU A 79 11.70 -9.83 30.67
C GLU A 79 11.11 -9.22 29.40
N VAL A 80 10.56 -8.01 29.52
CA VAL A 80 10.06 -7.25 28.38
C VAL A 80 11.16 -7.00 27.34
N ALA A 81 12.32 -6.49 27.75
CA ALA A 81 13.42 -6.22 26.82
C ALA A 81 13.94 -7.50 26.13
N ARG A 82 14.01 -8.61 26.85
CA ARG A 82 14.39 -9.91 26.30
C ARG A 82 13.41 -10.37 25.21
N ASP A 83 12.12 -10.29 25.51
CA ASP A 83 11.08 -10.80 24.60
C ASP A 83 11.04 -9.95 23.32
N VAL A 84 11.21 -8.63 23.43
CA VAL A 84 11.37 -7.72 22.29
C VAL A 84 12.56 -8.08 21.40
N ILE A 85 13.73 -8.34 22.00
CA ILE A 85 14.94 -8.71 21.23
C ILE A 85 14.69 -10.01 20.46
N ILE A 86 14.05 -11.00 21.09
CA ILE A 86 13.74 -12.29 20.45
C ILE A 86 12.79 -12.08 19.26
N GLU A 87 11.72 -11.30 19.46
CA GLU A 87 10.77 -10.97 18.38
C GLU A 87 11.44 -10.25 17.22
N GLN A 88 12.29 -9.28 17.53
CA GLN A 88 13.04 -8.52 16.53
C GLN A 88 13.99 -9.42 15.73
N ILE A 89 14.67 -10.37 16.37
CA ILE A 89 15.52 -11.36 15.68
C ILE A 89 14.68 -12.22 14.73
N ILE A 90 13.51 -12.69 15.16
CA ILE A 90 12.62 -13.49 14.32
C ILE A 90 12.11 -12.65 13.15
N GLN A 91 11.68 -11.41 13.40
CA GLN A 91 11.21 -10.48 12.38
C GLN A 91 12.28 -10.18 11.32
N MET A 92 13.52 -9.92 11.76
CA MET A 92 14.65 -9.71 10.85
C MET A 92 14.97 -10.97 10.06
N GLY A 93 14.97 -12.14 10.71
CA GLY A 93 15.18 -13.42 10.04
C GLY A 93 14.16 -13.68 8.93
N MET A 94 12.87 -13.44 9.19
CA MET A 94 11.80 -13.59 8.21
C MET A 94 11.91 -12.56 7.08
N SER A 95 12.21 -11.30 7.40
CA SER A 95 12.40 -10.24 6.40
C SER A 95 13.58 -10.56 5.47
N ALA A 96 14.69 -11.03 6.02
CA ALA A 96 15.86 -11.43 5.24
C ALA A 96 15.55 -12.66 4.35
N PHE A 97 14.80 -13.62 4.87
CA PHE A 97 14.35 -14.79 4.10
C PHE A 97 13.48 -14.38 2.90
N LEU A 98 12.46 -13.54 3.13
CA LEU A 98 11.59 -13.06 2.05
C LEU A 98 12.37 -12.29 0.99
N SER A 99 13.25 -11.38 1.43
CA SER A 99 14.11 -10.61 0.51
C SER A 99 15.05 -11.50 -0.32
N ALA A 100 15.47 -12.66 0.20
CA ALA A 100 16.30 -13.60 -0.55
C ALA A 100 15.51 -14.42 -1.59
N THR A 101 14.19 -14.53 -1.42
CA THR A 101 13.31 -15.22 -2.36
C THR A 101 12.73 -14.31 -3.44
N ASP A 102 12.74 -12.99 -3.22
CA ASP A 102 12.22 -12.02 -4.16
C ASP A 102 13.18 -11.76 -5.32
N PRO A 103 12.68 -11.58 -6.56
CA PRO A 103 13.51 -11.17 -7.68
C PRO A 103 14.08 -9.78 -7.45
N GLN A 104 15.23 -9.51 -8.06
CA GLN A 104 15.86 -8.19 -7.98
C GLN A 104 14.91 -7.10 -8.50
N GLN A 105 14.76 -6.03 -7.73
CA GLN A 105 13.96 -4.87 -8.10
C GLN A 105 14.59 -4.16 -9.29
N THR A 106 13.78 -3.86 -10.30
CA THR A 106 14.21 -3.20 -11.54
C THR A 106 13.31 -2.00 -11.85
N THR A 107 13.84 -1.05 -12.60
CA THR A 107 13.17 0.20 -13.00
C THR A 107 13.40 0.46 -14.50
N GLY A 108 12.67 1.41 -15.08
CA GLY A 108 12.80 1.82 -16.47
C GLY A 108 11.61 1.41 -17.36
N THR A 109 10.62 0.67 -16.84
CA THR A 109 9.42 0.27 -17.59
C THR A 109 8.25 1.23 -17.41
N GLU A 110 8.38 2.28 -16.59
CA GLU A 110 7.27 3.08 -16.09
C GLU A 110 6.52 3.79 -17.24
N GLU A 111 7.27 4.41 -18.17
CA GLU A 111 6.67 5.09 -19.32
C GLU A 111 5.97 4.11 -20.27
N TYR A 112 6.55 2.93 -20.46
CA TYR A 112 5.98 1.86 -21.26
C TYR A 112 4.68 1.34 -20.63
N ASP A 113 4.67 1.05 -19.34
CA ASP A 113 3.50 0.52 -18.62
C ASP A 113 2.35 1.54 -18.58
N VAL A 114 2.67 2.82 -18.39
CA VAL A 114 1.69 3.92 -18.50
C VAL A 114 1.13 3.99 -19.92
N ALA A 115 1.96 3.87 -20.97
CA ALA A 115 1.49 3.87 -22.35
C ALA A 115 0.63 2.64 -22.68
N VAL A 116 0.89 1.49 -22.07
CA VAL A 116 0.02 0.29 -22.16
C VAL A 116 -1.36 0.60 -21.57
N TRP A 117 -1.43 1.25 -20.41
CA TRP A 117 -2.70 1.68 -19.84
C TRP A 117 -3.42 2.73 -20.70
N ALA A 118 -2.70 3.70 -21.24
CA ALA A 118 -3.26 4.68 -22.18
C ALA A 118 -3.84 4.00 -23.44
N THR A 119 -3.18 2.95 -23.93
CA THR A 119 -3.67 2.12 -25.03
C THR A 119 -4.98 1.42 -24.66
N ARG A 120 -5.05 0.83 -23.46
CA ARG A 120 -6.28 0.18 -22.96
C ARG A 120 -7.43 1.17 -22.82
N ILE A 121 -7.17 2.39 -22.33
CA ILE A 121 -8.15 3.47 -22.26
C ILE A 121 -8.63 3.81 -23.66
N ARG A 122 -7.72 4.06 -24.61
CA ARG A 122 -8.07 4.38 -26.00
C ARG A 122 -8.91 3.28 -26.65
N LEU A 123 -8.58 2.01 -26.40
CA LEU A 123 -9.37 0.87 -26.87
C LEU A 123 -10.76 0.83 -26.24
N ALA A 124 -10.86 1.08 -24.92
CA ALA A 124 -12.16 1.16 -24.24
C ALA A 124 -13.01 2.33 -24.78
N GLN A 125 -12.39 3.46 -25.14
CA GLN A 125 -13.10 4.58 -25.75
C GLN A 125 -13.74 4.23 -27.08
N ARG A 126 -13.19 3.31 -27.86
CA ARG A 126 -13.79 2.89 -29.14
C ARG A 126 -15.20 2.31 -28.97
N ALA A 127 -15.54 1.79 -27.78
CA ALA A 127 -16.89 1.32 -27.47
C ALA A 127 -17.86 2.45 -27.12
N LEU A 128 -17.37 3.65 -26.76
CA LEU A 128 -18.19 4.76 -26.28
C LEU A 128 -19.27 5.21 -27.28
N PRO A 129 -19.01 5.39 -28.58
CA PRO A 129 -20.06 5.77 -29.53
C PRO A 129 -21.19 4.73 -29.61
N THR A 130 -20.84 3.45 -29.55
CA THR A 130 -21.79 2.33 -29.58
C THR A 130 -22.65 2.32 -28.31
N VAL A 131 -22.03 2.47 -27.14
CA VAL A 131 -22.73 2.53 -25.84
C VAL A 131 -23.66 3.74 -25.76
N LEU A 132 -23.22 4.91 -26.25
CA LEU A 132 -24.09 6.08 -26.30
C LEU A 132 -25.25 5.88 -27.28
N GLY A 133 -25.00 5.21 -28.40
CA GLY A 133 -26.02 4.85 -29.38
C GLY A 133 -27.12 3.96 -28.81
N THR A 134 -26.77 2.96 -27.98
CA THR A 134 -27.78 2.10 -27.33
C THR A 134 -28.62 2.84 -26.29
N LEU A 135 -28.09 3.93 -25.73
CA LEU A 135 -28.82 4.84 -24.84
C LEU A 135 -29.64 5.91 -25.58
N GLY A 136 -29.65 5.89 -26.92
CA GLY A 136 -30.41 6.82 -27.76
C GLY A 136 -29.67 8.12 -28.10
N PHE A 137 -28.38 8.25 -27.76
CA PHE A 137 -27.58 9.42 -28.07
C PHE A 137 -26.77 9.25 -29.37
N ASN A 138 -26.81 10.24 -30.24
CA ASN A 138 -25.96 10.27 -31.44
C ASN A 138 -24.59 10.88 -31.12
N ALA A 139 -23.65 10.04 -30.71
CA ALA A 139 -22.30 10.46 -30.33
C ALA A 139 -21.56 11.22 -31.46
N ALA A 140 -21.79 10.83 -32.72
CA ALA A 140 -21.17 11.50 -33.87
C ALA A 140 -21.69 12.93 -34.07
N ALA A 141 -23.01 13.15 -33.89
CA ALA A 141 -23.59 14.49 -33.96
C ALA A 141 -23.11 15.39 -32.81
N ILE A 142 -23.03 14.86 -31.59
CA ILE A 142 -22.53 15.59 -30.42
C ILE A 142 -21.05 15.94 -30.62
N SER A 143 -20.23 14.96 -31.02
CA SER A 143 -18.80 15.16 -31.32
C SER A 143 -18.60 16.30 -32.34
N LYS A 144 -19.36 16.28 -33.44
CA LYS A 144 -19.28 17.34 -34.48
C LYS A 144 -19.58 18.74 -33.94
N ASN A 145 -20.61 18.88 -33.11
CA ASN A 145 -20.97 20.18 -32.51
C ASN A 145 -19.92 20.68 -31.53
N MET A 146 -19.20 19.77 -30.86
CA MET A 146 -18.18 20.12 -29.86
C MET A 146 -16.78 20.30 -30.45
N ALA A 147 -16.54 19.88 -31.69
CA ALA A 147 -15.21 19.86 -32.30
C ALA A 147 -14.51 21.22 -32.34
N ALA A 148 -15.27 22.32 -32.49
CA ALA A 148 -14.71 23.67 -32.56
C ALA A 148 -14.29 24.24 -31.19
N SER A 149 -15.04 23.93 -30.13
CA SER A 149 -14.81 24.50 -28.79
C SER A 149 -14.05 23.55 -27.86
N TYR A 150 -14.26 22.24 -28.02
CA TYR A 150 -13.71 21.19 -27.17
C TYR A 150 -13.18 20.01 -28.02
N PRO A 151 -12.10 20.21 -28.80
CA PRO A 151 -11.61 19.22 -29.75
C PRO A 151 -11.19 17.89 -29.10
N LEU A 152 -10.67 17.93 -27.85
CA LEU A 152 -10.34 16.72 -27.09
C LEU A 152 -11.59 15.93 -26.66
N LEU A 153 -12.65 16.61 -26.23
CA LEU A 153 -13.89 15.93 -25.87
C LEU A 153 -14.61 15.38 -27.10
N ALA A 154 -14.58 16.13 -28.21
CA ALA A 154 -15.10 15.67 -29.49
C ALA A 154 -14.39 14.40 -29.97
N GLY A 155 -13.06 14.34 -29.86
CA GLY A 155 -12.29 13.14 -30.18
C GLY A 155 -12.60 11.95 -29.27
N ALA A 156 -12.80 12.19 -27.96
CA ALA A 156 -13.23 11.16 -27.01
C ALA A 156 -14.61 10.58 -27.40
N LEU A 157 -15.59 11.45 -27.67
CA LEU A 157 -16.94 11.07 -28.12
C LEU A 157 -16.95 10.38 -29.50
N ALA A 158 -15.96 10.67 -30.34
CA ALA A 158 -15.74 9.99 -31.63
C ALA A 158 -15.02 8.63 -31.48
N GLY A 159 -14.92 8.09 -30.25
CA GLY A 159 -14.29 6.79 -30.01
C GLY A 159 -12.77 6.84 -29.89
N GLY A 160 -12.21 7.98 -29.48
CA GLY A 160 -10.77 8.18 -29.32
C GLY A 160 -10.05 8.50 -30.63
N HIS A 161 -10.75 9.09 -31.60
CA HIS A 161 -10.16 9.51 -32.87
C HIS A 161 -9.70 10.97 -32.80
N TYR A 162 -8.38 11.19 -32.76
CA TYR A 162 -7.76 12.51 -32.64
C TYR A 162 -6.81 12.79 -33.81
N PRO A 163 -7.32 13.30 -34.94
CA PRO A 163 -6.51 13.48 -36.16
C PRO A 163 -5.44 14.57 -36.01
N PHE A 164 -5.60 15.47 -35.02
CA PHE A 164 -4.70 16.58 -34.74
C PHE A 164 -3.62 16.24 -33.71
N LEU A 165 -3.70 15.08 -33.05
CA LEU A 165 -2.69 14.64 -32.07
C LEU A 165 -1.70 13.71 -32.74
N THR A 166 -0.56 14.26 -33.15
CA THR A 166 0.57 13.51 -33.68
C THR A 166 1.86 13.87 -32.94
N THR A 167 2.78 12.91 -32.89
CA THR A 167 4.15 13.07 -32.40
C THR A 167 5.11 12.55 -33.45
N THR A 168 6.38 12.96 -33.41
CA THR A 168 7.43 12.40 -34.27
C THR A 168 7.95 11.11 -33.65
N LEU A 169 8.07 10.04 -34.44
CA LEU A 169 8.58 8.74 -33.97
C LEU A 169 10.12 8.73 -33.88
N ASP A 170 10.79 9.49 -34.72
CA ASP A 170 12.25 9.58 -34.81
C ASP A 170 12.62 10.97 -35.35
N ASP A 171 13.49 11.68 -34.64
CA ASP A 171 13.96 13.02 -35.00
C ASP A 171 14.71 13.04 -36.34
N VAL A 172 15.20 11.88 -36.78
CA VAL A 172 15.94 11.73 -38.04
C VAL A 172 15.02 11.61 -39.26
N THR A 173 13.88 10.93 -39.13
CA THR A 173 12.96 10.66 -40.26
C THR A 173 11.73 11.57 -40.28
N GLY A 174 11.42 12.26 -39.18
CA GLY A 174 10.30 13.20 -39.09
C GLY A 174 8.92 12.57 -39.32
N THR A 175 8.80 11.25 -39.18
CA THR A 175 7.55 10.53 -39.43
C THR A 175 6.52 10.85 -38.35
N ALA A 176 5.41 11.47 -38.75
CA ALA A 176 4.31 11.81 -37.84
C ALA A 176 3.47 10.56 -37.53
N VAL A 177 3.41 10.20 -36.25
CA VAL A 177 2.61 9.08 -35.72
C VAL A 177 1.54 9.61 -34.75
N PRO A 178 0.42 8.89 -34.55
CA PRO A 178 -0.62 9.32 -33.61
C PRO A 178 -0.06 9.46 -32.18
N ALA A 179 -0.57 10.45 -31.43
CA ALA A 179 -0.21 10.67 -30.03
C ALA A 179 -1.40 10.42 -29.07
N PHE A 180 -1.08 10.12 -27.80
CA PHE A 180 -2.09 10.08 -26.74
C PHE A 180 -2.53 11.49 -26.36
N ALA A 181 -3.81 11.65 -26.01
CA ALA A 181 -4.29 12.88 -25.42
C ALA A 181 -3.76 13.03 -23.99
N THR A 182 -3.54 14.27 -23.54
CA THR A 182 -3.02 14.55 -22.20
C THR A 182 -3.87 13.92 -21.10
N TRP A 183 -5.20 13.95 -21.24
CA TRP A 183 -6.10 13.37 -20.25
C TRP A 183 -6.02 11.83 -20.22
N GLU A 184 -5.76 11.16 -21.36
CA GLU A 184 -5.58 9.71 -21.42
C GLU A 184 -4.33 9.30 -20.64
N LEU A 185 -3.24 10.07 -20.79
CA LEU A 185 -2.02 9.86 -20.04
C LEU A 185 -2.21 10.16 -18.54
N MET A 186 -2.98 11.19 -18.18
CA MET A 186 -3.30 11.48 -16.78
C MET A 186 -4.09 10.34 -16.13
N VAL A 187 -5.11 9.81 -16.82
CA VAL A 187 -5.89 8.68 -16.33
C VAL A 187 -5.03 7.41 -16.27
N ALA A 188 -4.18 7.17 -17.28
CA ALA A 188 -3.26 6.04 -17.28
C ALA A 188 -2.26 6.11 -16.12
N LYS A 189 -1.69 7.29 -15.85
CA LYS A 189 -0.82 7.53 -14.68
C LYS A 189 -1.57 7.33 -13.38
N ALA A 190 -2.82 7.80 -13.26
CA ALA A 190 -3.64 7.57 -12.08
C ALA A 190 -3.93 6.08 -11.86
N ILE A 191 -4.21 5.33 -12.94
CA ILE A 191 -4.41 3.87 -12.86
C ILE A 191 -3.12 3.19 -12.36
N TYR A 192 -2.00 3.51 -12.99
CA TYR A 192 -0.71 2.88 -12.71
C TYR A 192 -0.17 3.22 -11.31
N TRP A 193 -0.14 4.49 -10.93
CA TRP A 193 0.47 4.94 -9.66
C TRP A 193 -0.46 4.89 -8.45
N VAL A 194 -1.78 4.91 -8.66
CA VAL A 194 -2.74 5.04 -7.55
C VAL A 194 -3.71 3.87 -7.50
N ILE A 195 -4.43 3.60 -8.59
CA ILE A 195 -5.55 2.62 -8.54
C ILE A 195 -5.02 1.21 -8.38
N VAL A 196 -4.03 0.79 -9.18
CA VAL A 196 -3.48 -0.56 -9.12
C VAL A 196 -2.81 -0.83 -7.77
N PRO A 197 -1.86 -0.01 -7.28
CA PRO A 197 -1.25 -0.20 -5.97
C PRO A 197 -2.26 -0.09 -4.83
N GLY A 198 -3.20 0.86 -4.92
CA GLY A 198 -4.26 1.04 -3.91
C GLY A 198 -5.18 -0.18 -3.82
N PHE A 199 -5.53 -0.79 -4.96
CA PHE A 199 -6.32 -2.02 -4.98
C PHE A 199 -5.52 -3.22 -4.43
N GLN A 200 -4.25 -3.37 -4.80
CA GLN A 200 -3.38 -4.41 -4.24
C GLN A 200 -3.25 -4.28 -2.72
N PHE A 201 -3.04 -3.06 -2.22
CA PHE A 201 -2.97 -2.77 -0.80
C PHE A 201 -4.30 -3.07 -0.08
N TRP A 202 -5.42 -2.70 -0.69
CA TRP A 202 -6.75 -3.01 -0.15
C TRP A 202 -6.97 -4.52 -0.02
N VAL A 203 -6.69 -5.28 -1.09
CA VAL A 203 -6.79 -6.75 -1.06
C VAL A 203 -5.86 -7.35 0.01
N ALA A 204 -4.61 -6.88 0.10
CA ALA A 204 -3.66 -7.35 1.11
C ALA A 204 -4.16 -7.07 2.53
N THR A 205 -4.74 -5.89 2.77
CA THR A 205 -5.32 -5.51 4.06
C THR A 205 -6.51 -6.39 4.41
N CYS A 206 -7.42 -6.67 3.46
CA CYS A 206 -8.54 -7.59 3.68
C CYS A 206 -8.05 -9.00 4.06
N PHE A 207 -6.99 -9.49 3.43
CA PHE A 207 -6.40 -10.78 3.76
C PHE A 207 -5.78 -10.78 5.17
N LEU A 208 -4.99 -9.76 5.49
CA LEU A 208 -4.38 -9.61 6.82
C LEU A 208 -5.42 -9.51 7.95
N ASP A 209 -6.46 -8.69 7.77
CA ASP A 209 -7.56 -8.56 8.74
C ASP A 209 -8.30 -9.89 8.95
N THR A 210 -8.63 -10.56 7.85
CA THR A 210 -9.27 -11.89 7.90
C THR A 210 -8.38 -12.89 8.64
N TRP A 211 -7.08 -12.92 8.36
CA TRP A 211 -6.12 -13.79 9.03
C TRP A 211 -6.00 -13.49 10.52
N GLN A 212 -5.87 -12.21 10.89
CA GLN A 212 -5.81 -11.73 12.27
C GLN A 212 -7.06 -12.15 13.04
N TYR A 213 -8.24 -11.97 12.46
CA TYR A 213 -9.51 -12.39 13.05
C TYR A 213 -9.54 -13.90 13.34
N PHE A 214 -9.17 -14.72 12.36
CA PHE A 214 -9.16 -16.17 12.54
C PHE A 214 -8.18 -16.62 13.63
N TRP A 215 -6.97 -16.04 13.66
CA TRP A 215 -5.98 -16.37 14.69
C TRP A 215 -6.42 -15.92 16.08
N HIS A 216 -6.88 -14.69 16.21
CA HIS A 216 -7.40 -14.16 17.47
C HIS A 216 -8.56 -15.03 17.98
N ARG A 217 -9.50 -15.38 17.11
CA ARG A 217 -10.61 -16.27 17.45
C ARG A 217 -10.13 -17.67 17.82
N ALA A 218 -9.16 -18.24 17.09
CA ALA A 218 -8.60 -19.55 17.39
C ALA A 218 -7.93 -19.58 18.78
N MET A 219 -7.21 -18.51 19.15
CA MET A 219 -6.62 -18.36 20.49
C MET A 219 -7.67 -18.38 21.60
N HIS A 220 -8.84 -17.77 21.38
CA HIS A 220 -9.93 -17.77 22.36
C HIS A 220 -10.74 -19.07 22.42
N LEU A 221 -10.80 -19.84 21.34
CA LEU A 221 -11.59 -21.09 21.28
C LEU A 221 -10.80 -22.32 21.76
N ASN A 222 -9.48 -22.36 21.54
CA ASN A 222 -8.65 -23.49 21.93
C ASN A 222 -8.17 -23.33 23.39
N LYS A 223 -8.57 -24.26 24.28
CA LYS A 223 -8.21 -24.22 25.72
C LYS A 223 -6.70 -24.17 25.98
N TRP A 224 -5.89 -24.84 25.17
CA TRP A 224 -4.43 -24.84 25.31
C TRP A 224 -3.84 -23.50 24.89
N MET A 225 -4.28 -22.97 23.73
CA MET A 225 -3.82 -21.66 23.25
C MET A 225 -4.30 -20.56 24.17
N TYR A 226 -5.55 -20.60 24.64
CA TYR A 226 -6.10 -19.64 25.58
C TYR A 226 -5.30 -19.61 26.89
N SER A 227 -5.11 -20.76 27.54
CA SER A 227 -4.36 -20.80 28.81
C SER A 227 -2.90 -20.38 28.67
N THR A 228 -2.27 -20.70 27.54
CA THR A 228 -0.89 -20.27 27.24
C THR A 228 -0.83 -18.79 26.88
N SER A 229 -1.75 -18.29 26.05
CA SER A 229 -1.80 -16.88 25.61
C SER A 229 -2.16 -15.96 26.78
N THR A 230 -3.12 -16.33 27.63
CA THR A 230 -3.43 -15.59 28.86
C THR A 230 -2.25 -15.59 29.81
N ARG A 231 -1.54 -16.71 29.99
CA ARG A 231 -0.34 -16.74 30.83
C ARG A 231 0.81 -15.88 30.25
N LEU A 232 0.95 -15.83 28.93
CA LEU A 232 1.95 -14.99 28.26
C LEU A 232 1.56 -13.50 28.34
N LEU A 233 0.30 -13.16 28.09
CA LEU A 233 -0.28 -11.81 28.16
C LEU A 233 -0.39 -11.25 29.59
N ASP A 234 -0.60 -12.10 30.60
CA ASP A 234 -0.59 -11.65 31.99
C ASP A 234 0.84 -11.33 32.44
N ASN A 235 1.85 -12.04 31.91
CA ASN A 235 3.26 -11.82 32.20
C ASN A 235 3.95 -10.80 31.26
N THR A 236 3.28 -10.31 30.22
CA THR A 236 3.82 -9.33 29.27
C THR A 236 2.78 -8.25 29.02
N ASN A 237 3.11 -6.98 29.26
CA ASN A 237 2.19 -5.85 29.08
C ASN A 237 1.46 -5.94 27.71
N PRO A 238 0.11 -5.86 27.62
CA PRO A 238 -0.67 -6.16 26.40
C PRO A 238 -0.26 -5.41 25.12
N MET A 239 0.58 -4.37 25.25
CA MET A 239 1.18 -3.65 24.14
C MET A 239 1.94 -4.54 23.13
N TRP A 240 2.48 -5.70 23.54
CA TRP A 240 3.38 -6.53 22.70
C TRP A 240 2.66 -7.33 21.61
N LEU A 241 1.54 -7.98 21.94
CA LEU A 241 0.77 -8.76 20.96
C LEU A 241 0.04 -7.89 19.94
N ASP A 242 -0.29 -6.64 20.31
CA ASP A 242 -0.81 -5.64 19.38
C ASP A 242 0.22 -5.28 18.30
N THR A 243 1.52 -5.26 18.62
CA THR A 243 2.61 -4.95 17.67
C THR A 243 2.83 -6.03 16.61
N PHE A 244 2.57 -7.30 16.93
CA PHE A 244 2.76 -8.41 15.98
C PHE A 244 1.61 -8.54 14.98
N PHE A 245 0.43 -8.02 15.33
CA PHE A 245 -0.80 -8.24 14.60
C PHE A 245 -1.57 -6.98 14.21
N LEU A 246 -1.15 -5.75 14.51
CA LEU A 246 -1.88 -4.55 14.09
C LEU A 246 -0.96 -3.50 13.43
N PRO A 247 -1.41 -2.84 12.34
CA PRO A 247 -0.73 -1.67 11.82
C PRO A 247 -0.71 -0.53 12.87
N PRO A 248 0.22 0.44 12.77
CA PRO A 248 0.50 1.45 13.81
C PRO A 248 -0.65 2.41 14.16
N LEU A 249 -1.86 2.21 13.62
CA LEU A 249 -3.06 3.02 13.89
C LEU A 249 -3.92 2.47 15.04
N ALA A 250 -3.62 1.29 15.59
CA ALA A 250 -4.37 0.71 16.71
C ALA A 250 -3.87 1.14 18.10
N PHE A 251 -3.30 2.35 18.22
CA PHE A 251 -2.79 2.89 19.48
C PHE A 251 -3.91 3.27 20.50
N THR A 252 -5.18 2.98 20.20
CA THR A 252 -6.33 3.51 20.94
C THR A 252 -7.25 2.47 21.57
N SER A 253 -6.99 1.15 21.46
CA SER A 253 -7.95 0.13 21.95
C SER A 253 -7.63 -0.54 23.29
N ASN A 254 -6.54 -0.19 23.98
CA ASN A 254 -6.23 -0.76 25.30
C ASN A 254 -7.05 -0.17 26.48
N THR A 255 -8.26 0.34 26.20
CA THR A 255 -9.22 0.79 27.24
C THR A 255 -10.37 -0.19 27.51
N CYS A 256 -10.43 -1.37 26.89
CA CYS A 256 -11.48 -2.33 27.22
C CYS A 256 -10.98 -3.33 28.26
N GLY A 257 -11.30 -3.02 29.52
CA GLY A 257 -10.76 -3.68 30.71
C GLY A 257 -11.01 -5.18 30.80
N SER A 258 -9.98 -5.87 31.29
CA SER A 258 -10.14 -7.03 32.15
C SER A 258 -10.79 -6.59 33.47
N SER A 259 -12.09 -6.25 33.45
CA SER A 259 -12.86 -6.23 34.68
C SER A 259 -12.99 -7.68 35.13
N SER A 260 -12.15 -8.06 36.09
CA SER A 260 -12.34 -9.22 36.95
C SER A 260 -13.80 -9.28 37.39
N ALA A 261 -14.57 -10.23 36.85
CA ALA A 261 -15.87 -10.58 37.41
C ALA A 261 -15.62 -11.14 38.83
N PRO A 262 -16.15 -10.50 39.89
CA PRO A 262 -16.03 -11.03 41.23
C PRO A 262 -16.87 -12.31 41.32
N GLY A 263 -16.31 -13.31 41.99
CA GLY A 263 -16.78 -14.68 41.97
C GLY A 263 -18.26 -14.87 42.31
N LEU A 264 -18.88 -15.81 41.60
CA LEU A 264 -20.01 -16.57 42.08
C LEU A 264 -19.74 -18.06 41.82
N ARG A 265 -19.28 -18.75 42.86
CA ARG A 265 -19.50 -20.19 43.06
C ARG A 265 -20.76 -20.35 43.91
N PRO A 266 -21.52 -21.42 43.67
CA PRO A 266 -21.44 -22.58 44.57
C PRO A 266 -20.47 -23.65 44.07
#